data_AF-A0AB33BSC2-F1
#
_entry.id   AF-A0AB33BSC2-F1
#
_cell.length_a   1.000
_cell.length_b   1.000
_cell.length_c   1.000
_cell.angle_alpha   90.00
_cell.angle_beta   90.00
_cell.angle_gamma   90.00
#
_symmetry.space_group_name_H-M   'P 1'
#
loop_
_entity.id
_entity.type
_entity.pdbx_description
1 polymer ?
#
loop_
_entity_poly.entity_id
_entity_poly.type
_entity_poly.pdbx_seq_one_letter_code
_entity_poly.pdbx_strand_id
1 'polypeptide(L)'
;MSDISPTPLTGKALLQKVKELSHLPRRETAKRCGYYSQSKDGQVRVNLTDFYDAVLGAKGVPLDPEGTKDGRGREPTFRVSVHKNGQIVIGSTYTEQMNLQPGDEFEIKLGYKHIHLKQTESEEPVEA
;
A
#
# COMPACT_ATOMS: atom_id res chain seq x y z
N MET A 1 -1.00 -3.17 -34.56
CA MET A 1 -0.41 -2.32 -33.50
C MET A 1 -1.14 -2.65 -32.23
N SER A 2 -0.43 -3.02 -31.17
CA SER A 2 -1.03 -3.57 -29.95
C SER A 2 -1.58 -2.43 -29.08
N ASP A 3 -2.89 -2.20 -29.14
CA ASP A 3 -3.60 -1.15 -28.38
C ASP A 3 -3.61 -1.46 -26.87
N ILE A 4 -2.52 -1.12 -26.19
CA ILE A 4 -2.42 -1.12 -24.74
C ILE A 4 -3.10 0.16 -24.25
N SER A 5 -4.25 0.03 -23.58
CA SER A 5 -4.93 1.18 -23.00
C SER A 5 -4.15 1.67 -21.77
N PRO A 6 -3.73 2.94 -21.69
CA PRO A 6 -3.02 3.47 -20.52
C PRO A 6 -3.93 3.59 -19.29
N THR A 7 -5.25 3.66 -19.50
CA THR A 7 -6.25 3.78 -18.44
C THR A 7 -6.92 2.42 -18.20
N PRO A 8 -7.05 1.96 -16.93
CA PRO A 8 -7.74 0.71 -16.62
C PRO A 8 -9.23 0.82 -16.94
N LEU A 9 -9.73 -0.11 -17.75
CA LEU A 9 -11.15 -0.19 -18.12
C LEU A 9 -11.95 -0.80 -16.98
N THR A 10 -13.12 -0.24 -16.67
CA THR A 10 -14.00 -0.76 -15.60
C THR A 10 -15.42 -1.03 -16.11
N GLY A 11 -16.21 -1.78 -15.34
CA GLY A 11 -17.62 -2.02 -15.62
C GLY A 11 -17.88 -2.73 -16.96
N LYS A 12 -18.89 -2.26 -17.70
CA LYS A 12 -19.32 -2.89 -18.97
C LYS A 12 -18.23 -2.86 -20.05
N ALA A 13 -17.44 -1.79 -20.12
CA ALA A 13 -16.36 -1.64 -21.09
C ALA A 13 -15.26 -2.69 -20.88
N LEU A 14 -14.95 -3.00 -19.61
CA LEU A 14 -14.02 -4.07 -19.26
C LEU A 14 -14.54 -5.43 -19.74
N LEU A 15 -15.81 -5.75 -19.45
CA LEU A 15 -16.39 -7.05 -19.83
C LEU A 15 -16.43 -7.25 -21.35
N GLN A 16 -16.71 -6.19 -22.11
CA GLN A 16 -16.70 -6.26 -23.57
C GLN A 16 -15.29 -6.56 -24.09
N LYS A 17 -14.28 -5.81 -23.64
CA LYS A 17 -12.90 -6.02 -24.09
C LYS A 17 -12.33 -7.37 -23.63
N VAL A 18 -12.70 -7.85 -22.44
CA VAL A 18 -12.32 -9.20 -21.96
C VAL A 18 -12.91 -10.30 -22.83
N LYS A 19 -14.15 -10.13 -23.33
CA LYS A 19 -14.75 -11.06 -24.30
C LYS A 19 -14.04 -11.04 -25.65
N GLU A 20 -13.69 -9.86 -26.16
CA GLU A 20 -12.92 -9.71 -27.41
C GLU A 20 -11.53 -10.37 -27.32
N LEU A 21 -10.91 -10.28 -26.13
CA LEU A 21 -9.58 -10.79 -25.85
C LEU A 21 -9.58 -12.18 -25.18
N SER A 22 -10.68 -12.93 -25.26
CA SER A 22 -10.79 -14.25 -24.62
C SER A 22 -9.87 -15.31 -25.21
N HIS A 23 -9.35 -15.06 -26.43
CA HIS A 23 -8.38 -15.91 -27.11
C HIS A 23 -6.95 -15.74 -26.57
N LEU A 24 -6.69 -14.71 -25.76
CA LEU A 24 -5.37 -14.39 -25.21
C LEU A 24 -5.23 -14.89 -23.77
N PRO A 25 -3.98 -15.11 -23.31
CA PRO A 25 -3.72 -15.40 -21.91
C PRO A 25 -4.14 -14.23 -21.03
N ARG A 26 -4.69 -14.54 -19.85
CA ARG A 26 -5.25 -13.55 -18.91
C ARG A 26 -4.29 -12.41 -18.57
N ARG A 27 -2.98 -12.69 -18.50
CA ARG A 27 -1.93 -11.69 -18.24
C ARG A 27 -1.81 -10.66 -19.37
N GLU A 28 -1.98 -11.09 -20.62
CA GLU A 28 -1.96 -10.20 -21.78
C GLU A 28 -3.27 -9.43 -21.92
N THR A 29 -4.41 -10.08 -21.66
CA THR A 29 -5.72 -9.42 -21.56
C THR A 29 -5.71 -8.32 -20.51
N ALA A 30 -5.21 -8.58 -19.30
CA ALA A 30 -5.09 -7.59 -18.23
C ALA A 30 -4.23 -6.39 -18.65
N LYS A 31 -3.08 -6.64 -19.29
CA LYS A 31 -2.22 -5.58 -19.84
C LYS A 31 -2.95 -4.72 -20.88
N ARG A 32 -3.68 -5.35 -21.82
CA ARG A 32 -4.47 -4.64 -22.86
C ARG A 32 -5.71 -3.94 -22.29
N CYS A 33 -6.18 -4.32 -21.11
CA CYS A 33 -7.26 -3.66 -20.37
C CYS A 33 -6.76 -2.53 -19.46
N GLY A 34 -5.45 -2.25 -19.42
CA GLY A 34 -4.86 -1.16 -18.63
C GLY A 34 -4.45 -1.52 -17.21
N TYR A 35 -4.38 -2.81 -16.87
CA TYR A 35 -3.96 -3.30 -15.55
C TYR A 35 -2.47 -3.62 -15.51
N TYR A 36 -1.64 -2.59 -15.67
CA TYR A 36 -0.20 -2.71 -15.57
C TYR A 36 0.42 -1.45 -14.97
N SER A 37 1.59 -1.62 -14.36
CA SER A 37 2.44 -0.54 -13.88
C SER A 37 3.80 -0.60 -14.60
N GLN A 38 4.40 0.56 -14.82
CA GLN A 38 5.75 0.68 -15.39
C GLN A 38 6.69 1.21 -14.31
N SER A 39 7.76 0.49 -14.02
CA SER A 39 8.85 0.99 -13.18
C SER A 39 9.64 2.07 -13.92
N LYS A 40 10.35 2.92 -13.19
CA LYS A 40 11.32 3.89 -13.74
C LYS A 40 12.39 3.19 -14.61
N ASP A 41 12.68 1.93 -14.33
CA ASP A 41 13.63 1.09 -15.09
C ASP A 41 13.03 0.47 -16.36
N GLY A 42 11.79 0.84 -16.74
CA GLY A 42 11.10 0.31 -17.93
C GLY A 42 10.52 -1.10 -17.76
N GLN A 43 10.63 -1.71 -16.58
CA GLN A 43 9.99 -3.00 -16.30
C GLN A 43 8.47 -2.85 -16.20
N VAL A 44 7.74 -3.60 -17.01
CA VAL A 44 6.27 -3.67 -16.99
C VAL A 44 5.82 -4.79 -16.05
N ARG A 45 5.07 -4.42 -15.00
CA ARG A 45 4.42 -5.37 -14.08
C ARG A 45 2.91 -5.36 -14.34
N VAL A 46 2.31 -6.54 -14.46
CA VAL A 46 0.86 -6.68 -14.69
C VAL A 46 0.18 -6.88 -13.35
N ASN A 47 -0.85 -6.09 -13.07
CA ASN A 47 -1.61 -6.16 -11.82
C ASN A 47 -2.82 -7.07 -12.01
N LEU A 48 -2.61 -8.39 -11.85
CA LEU A 48 -3.69 -9.37 -12.04
C LEU A 48 -4.80 -9.27 -10.98
N THR A 49 -4.45 -8.95 -9.73
CA THR A 49 -5.42 -8.80 -8.63
C THR A 49 -6.43 -7.69 -8.96
N ASP A 50 -5.93 -6.49 -9.26
CA ASP A 50 -6.75 -5.35 -9.68
C ASP A 50 -7.68 -5.67 -10.87
N PHE A 51 -7.18 -6.46 -11.83
CA PHE A 51 -7.93 -6.87 -13.00
C PHE A 51 -9.09 -7.80 -12.62
N TYR A 52 -8.84 -8.80 -11.77
CA TYR A 52 -9.90 -9.71 -11.33
C TYR A 52 -10.94 -9.01 -10.49
N ASP A 53 -10.53 -8.13 -9.58
CA ASP A 53 -11.44 -7.33 -8.77
C ASP A 53 -12.34 -6.50 -9.69
N ALA A 54 -11.78 -5.83 -10.68
CA ALA A 54 -12.60 -5.06 -11.61
C ALA A 54 -13.54 -5.93 -12.47
N VAL A 55 -13.14 -7.14 -12.86
CA VAL A 55 -14.02 -8.09 -13.58
C VAL A 55 -15.15 -8.60 -12.68
N LEU A 56 -14.86 -8.89 -11.40
CA LEU A 56 -15.84 -9.34 -10.41
C LEU A 56 -16.82 -8.22 -10.08
N GLY A 57 -16.33 -7.00 -9.83
CA GLY A 57 -17.17 -5.82 -9.62
C GLY A 57 -18.03 -5.48 -10.83
N ALA A 58 -17.49 -5.61 -12.05
CA ALA A 58 -18.27 -5.43 -13.27
C ALA A 58 -19.39 -6.47 -13.46
N LYS A 59 -19.25 -7.66 -12.86
CA LYS A 59 -20.29 -8.71 -12.83
C LYS A 59 -21.31 -8.52 -11.71
N GLY A 60 -21.17 -7.47 -10.88
CA GLY A 60 -22.05 -7.21 -9.75
C GLY A 60 -21.77 -8.08 -8.53
N VAL A 61 -20.58 -8.68 -8.44
CA VAL A 61 -20.14 -9.31 -7.19
C VAL A 61 -19.81 -8.17 -6.22
N PRO A 62 -20.42 -8.13 -5.02
CA PRO A 62 -20.06 -7.17 -4.00
C PRO A 62 -18.60 -7.43 -3.61
N LEU A 63 -17.72 -6.54 -4.04
CA LEU A 63 -16.37 -6.44 -3.54
C LEU A 63 -16.41 -5.34 -2.50
N ASP A 64 -16.02 -5.65 -1.27
CA ASP A 64 -15.93 -4.64 -0.24
C ASP A 64 -15.00 -3.51 -0.72
N PRO A 65 -15.52 -2.29 -0.95
CA PRO A 65 -14.71 -1.15 -1.39
C PRO A 65 -13.77 -0.67 -0.28
N GLU A 66 -13.90 -1.20 0.95
CA GLU A 66 -13.01 -0.94 2.08
C GLU A 66 -11.63 -1.57 1.94
N GLY A 67 -11.40 -2.38 0.90
CA GLY A 67 -10.06 -2.61 0.36
C GLY A 67 -9.56 -1.34 -0.35
N THR A 68 -9.46 -0.23 0.39
CA THR A 68 -8.87 1.02 -0.09
C THR A 68 -7.53 0.65 -0.70
N LYS A 69 -7.37 0.92 -2.01
CA LYS A 69 -6.09 0.87 -2.72
C LYS A 69 -5.13 1.95 -2.23
N ASP A 70 -5.04 2.14 -0.92
CA ASP A 70 -3.82 2.65 -0.36
C ASP A 70 -2.78 1.57 -0.56
N GLY A 71 -1.54 1.94 -0.84
CA GLY A 71 -0.40 1.05 -0.68
C GLY A 71 -0.19 0.71 0.79
N ARG A 72 -1.21 0.14 1.44
CA ARG A 72 -1.27 -0.17 2.86
C ARG A 72 -0.26 -1.25 3.10
N GLY A 73 0.84 -0.83 3.72
CA GLY A 73 1.75 -1.71 4.40
C GLY A 73 1.01 -2.70 5.29
N ARG A 74 1.74 -3.71 5.73
CA ARG A 74 1.24 -4.71 6.66
C ARG A 74 0.54 -4.01 7.82
N GLU A 75 -0.66 -4.50 8.17
CA GLU A 75 -1.32 -4.11 9.40
C GLU A 75 -0.32 -4.21 10.56
N PRO A 76 -0.30 -3.24 11.49
CA PRO A 76 0.62 -3.29 12.61
C PRO A 76 0.32 -4.54 13.42
N THR A 77 1.25 -5.49 13.42
CA THR A 77 1.15 -6.71 14.25
C THR A 77 1.43 -6.42 15.72
N PHE A 78 1.70 -5.16 16.08
CA PHE A 78 2.14 -4.70 17.40
C PHE A 78 3.32 -5.50 17.95
N ARG A 79 4.17 -5.99 17.04
CA ARG A 79 5.33 -6.84 17.33
C ARG A 79 6.46 -6.45 16.41
N VAL A 80 7.64 -6.29 16.99
CA VAL A 80 8.90 -5.99 16.30
C VAL A 80 9.98 -6.90 16.86
N SER A 81 10.85 -7.39 15.98
CA SER A 81 12.02 -8.18 16.34
C SER A 81 13.26 -7.29 16.36
N VAL A 82 14.22 -7.60 17.24
CA VAL A 82 15.53 -6.93 17.22
C VAL A 82 16.24 -7.25 15.91
N HIS A 83 16.70 -6.22 15.22
CA HIS A 83 17.43 -6.36 13.96
C HIS A 83 18.85 -6.91 14.20
N LYS A 84 19.54 -7.38 13.16
CA LYS A 84 20.91 -7.92 13.26
C LYS A 84 21.92 -6.90 13.82
N ASN A 85 21.65 -5.61 13.68
CA ASN A 85 22.44 -4.51 14.22
C ASN A 85 22.10 -4.16 15.68
N GLY A 86 21.18 -4.89 16.33
CA GLY A 86 20.75 -4.65 17.71
C GLY A 86 19.67 -3.58 17.88
N GLN A 87 19.16 -2.98 16.79
CA GLN A 87 18.15 -1.92 16.87
C GLN A 87 16.72 -2.47 16.86
N ILE A 88 15.81 -1.72 17.49
CA ILE A 88 14.35 -1.89 17.39
C ILE A 88 13.82 -0.67 16.65
N VAL A 89 13.18 -0.89 15.50
CA VAL A 89 12.62 0.19 14.67
C VAL A 89 11.11 0.22 14.84
N ILE A 90 10.58 1.40 15.16
CA ILE A 90 9.13 1.66 15.18
C ILE A 90 8.71 2.05 13.75
N GLY A 91 7.80 1.29 13.15
CA GLY A 91 7.27 1.60 11.82
C GLY A 91 6.38 2.85 11.80
N SER A 92 6.26 3.48 10.63
CA SER A 92 5.50 4.73 10.48
C SER A 92 4.03 4.60 10.85
N THR A 93 3.44 3.40 10.70
CA THR A 93 2.06 3.13 11.08
C THR A 93 1.77 3.41 12.56
N TYR A 94 2.73 3.15 13.45
CA TYR A 94 2.58 3.45 14.87
C TYR A 94 2.72 4.95 15.16
N THR A 95 3.68 5.62 14.51
CA THR A 95 3.90 7.06 14.70
C THR A 95 2.76 7.88 14.12
N GLU A 96 2.18 7.45 12.99
CA GLU A 96 0.97 8.04 12.38
C GLU A 96 -0.26 7.87 13.29
N GLN A 97 -0.46 6.68 13.89
CA GLN A 97 -1.54 6.46 14.86
C GLN A 97 -1.41 7.33 16.12
N MET A 98 -0.17 7.67 16.50
CA MET A 98 0.14 8.58 17.59
C MET A 98 0.19 10.06 17.17
N ASN A 99 -0.05 10.37 15.89
CA ASN A 99 0.07 11.71 15.31
C ASN A 99 1.42 12.41 15.57
N LEU A 100 2.51 11.63 15.61
CA LEU A 100 3.85 12.16 15.84
C LEU A 100 4.37 12.89 14.60
N GLN A 101 5.11 13.96 14.83
CA GLN A 101 5.72 14.78 13.80
C GLN A 101 7.25 14.63 13.77
N PRO A 102 7.89 14.86 12.61
CA PRO A 102 9.34 14.94 12.55
C PRO A 102 9.85 16.04 13.49
N GLY A 103 10.68 15.67 14.46
CA GLY A 103 11.18 16.58 15.50
C GLY A 103 10.69 16.22 16.90
N ASP A 104 9.66 15.37 17.03
CA ASP A 104 9.23 14.85 18.33
C ASP A 104 10.33 14.00 18.96
N GLU A 105 10.67 14.34 20.21
CA GLU A 105 11.69 13.64 20.98
C GLU A 105 11.08 12.77 22.08
N PHE A 106 11.81 11.71 22.43
CA PHE A 106 11.41 10.76 23.46
C PHE A 106 12.56 10.50 24.43
N GLU A 107 12.28 10.60 25.71
CA GLU A 107 13.15 10.11 26.78
C GLU A 107 13.02 8.59 26.88
N ILE A 108 14.16 7.88 26.85
CA ILE A 108 14.21 6.42 26.98
C ILE A 108 14.46 6.05 28.44
N LYS A 109 13.49 5.39 29.06
CA LYS A 109 13.61 4.80 30.41
C LYS A 109 13.67 3.29 30.34
N LEU A 110 14.73 2.71 30.87
CA LEU A 110 14.92 1.26 30.96
C LEU A 110 14.29 0.74 32.26
N GLY A 111 13.51 -0.33 32.16
CA GLY A 111 13.08 -1.11 33.32
C GLY A 111 13.33 -2.60 33.12
N TYR A 112 12.87 -3.43 34.06
CA TYR A 112 13.12 -4.87 33.99
C TYR A 112 12.32 -5.51 32.83
N LYS A 113 13.03 -5.87 31.76
CA LYS A 113 12.49 -6.45 30.50
C LYS A 113 11.54 -5.54 29.72
N HIS A 114 11.55 -4.23 29.95
CA HIS A 114 10.74 -3.28 29.19
C HIS A 114 11.48 -1.97 28.95
N ILE A 115 11.15 -1.30 27.85
CA ILE A 115 11.64 0.04 27.50
C ILE A 115 10.43 0.95 27.49
N HIS A 116 10.48 2.02 28.27
CA HIS A 116 9.48 3.08 28.25
C HIS A 116 10.01 4.25 27.42
N LEU A 117 9.22 4.64 26.42
CA LEU A 117 9.43 5.89 25.69
C LEU A 117 8.46 6.92 26.27
N LYS A 118 8.97 8.04 26.75
CA LYS A 118 8.16 9.17 27.21
C LYS A 118 8.39 10.33 26.26
N GLN A 119 7.34 10.81 25.60
CA GLN A 119 7.46 12.00 24.77
C GLN A 119 7.87 13.17 25.66
N THR A 120 8.92 13.87 25.26
CA THR A 120 9.31 15.11 25.90
C THR A 120 8.57 16.22 25.17
N GLU A 121 7.72 16.96 25.87
CA GLU A 121 7.27 18.25 25.36
C GLU A 121 8.51 19.13 25.25
N SER A 122 8.84 19.52 24.03
CA SER A 122 9.81 20.58 23.79
C SER A 122 9.30 21.83 24.51
N GLU A 123 9.92 22.17 25.65
CA GLU A 123 9.75 23.50 26.25
C GLU A 123 9.99 24.53 25.14
N GLU A 124 8.95 25.27 24.78
CA GLU A 124 9.10 26.45 23.95
C GLU A 124 10.19 27.34 24.58
N PRO A 125 11.15 27.87 23.79
CA PRO A 125 12.12 28.79 24.34
C PRO A 125 11.36 30.01 24.86
N VAL A 126 11.33 30.17 26.19
CA VAL A 126 10.83 31.38 26.83
C VAL A 126 11.81 32.49 26.45
N GLU A 127 11.45 33.29 25.45
CA GLU A 127 12.12 34.55 25.13
C GLU A 127 12.03 35.47 26.35
N ALA A 128 13.19 35.87 26.88
CA ALA A 128 13.36 36.86 27.93
C ALA A 128 14.19 38.04 27.40
#